data_AF-A0A440UTH9-F1
#
_entry.id   AF-A0A440UTH9-F1
#
_cell.length_a   1.000
_cell.length_b   1.000
_cell.length_c   1.000
_cell.angle_alpha   90.00
_cell.angle_beta   90.00
_cell.angle_gamma   90.00
#
_symmetry.space_group_name_H-M   'P 1'
#
loop_
_entity.id
_entity.type
_entity.pdbx_description
1 polymer ?
#
loop_
_entity_poly.entity_id
_entity_poly.type
_entity_poly.pdbx_seq_one_letter_code
_entity_poly.pdbx_strand_id
1 'polypeptide(L)'
;EPRRVATPVAPQVFFDSVAAKDRLFVETMCRMLHLGNYRNIGVDGLTLFFNYNPMINDHLGRALAEIRLMARHLGDFGLEPAML
;
A
#
# COMPACT_ATOMS: atom_id res chain seq x y z
N GLU A 1 4.15 6.69 -9.80
CA GLU A 1 2.83 6.59 -10.48
C GLU A 1 2.76 5.31 -11.33
N PRO A 2 1.61 4.62 -11.42
CA PRO A 2 1.46 3.42 -12.25
C PRO A 2 1.62 3.78 -13.73
N ARG A 3 2.37 2.96 -14.48
CA ARG A 3 2.58 3.15 -15.92
C ARG A 3 2.30 1.86 -16.69
N ARG A 4 1.71 1.98 -17.87
CA ARG A 4 1.53 0.89 -18.84
C ARG A 4 2.17 1.30 -20.15
N VAL A 5 3.15 0.54 -20.61
CA VAL A 5 3.95 0.86 -21.82
C VAL A 5 4.48 2.30 -21.75
N ALA A 6 5.14 2.64 -20.64
CA ALA A 6 5.67 3.98 -20.32
C ALA A 6 4.66 5.14 -20.17
N THR A 7 3.37 4.91 -20.43
CA THR A 7 2.32 5.92 -20.25
C THR A 7 1.74 5.88 -18.84
N PRO A 8 1.62 7.02 -18.12
CA PRO A 8 0.90 7.08 -16.85
C PRO A 8 -0.55 6.62 -17.00
N VAL A 9 -1.02 5.81 -16.06
CA VAL A 9 -2.40 5.32 -16.03
C VAL A 9 -2.99 5.49 -14.64
N ALA A 10 -4.32 5.59 -14.57
CA ALA A 10 -5.02 5.54 -13.29
C ALA A 10 -4.69 4.22 -12.57
N PRO A 11 -4.55 4.21 -11.23
CA PRO A 11 -4.26 3.01 -10.46
C PRO A 11 -5.20 1.85 -10.79
N GLN A 12 -6.50 2.12 -10.95
CA GLN A 12 -7.49 1.11 -11.32
C GLN A 12 -7.15 0.39 -12.64
N VAL A 13 -6.71 1.11 -13.68
CA VAL A 13 -6.35 0.51 -14.98
C VAL A 13 -5.13 -0.41 -14.86
N PHE A 14 -4.11 -0.02 -14.09
CA PHE A 14 -2.97 -0.89 -13.80
C PHE A 14 -3.44 -2.14 -13.08
N PHE A 15 -4.28 -1.94 -12.08
CA PHE A 15 -4.73 -2.98 -11.20
C PHE A 15 -5.67 -3.99 -11.88
N ASP A 16 -6.60 -3.55 -12.70
CA ASP A 16 -7.48 -4.41 -13.49
C ASP A 16 -6.70 -5.26 -14.51
N SER A 17 -5.47 -4.87 -14.84
CA SER A 17 -4.57 -5.65 -15.71
C SER A 17 -3.82 -6.78 -14.99
N VAL A 18 -3.83 -6.81 -13.65
CA VAL A 18 -3.17 -7.85 -12.84
C VAL A 18 -4.05 -9.10 -12.79
N ALA A 19 -3.46 -10.27 -13.02
CA ALA A 19 -4.18 -11.53 -12.88
C ALA A 19 -4.76 -11.69 -11.47
N ALA A 20 -5.99 -12.21 -11.36
CA ALA A 20 -6.72 -12.30 -10.09
C ALA A 20 -5.92 -12.99 -8.97
N LYS A 21 -5.19 -14.07 -9.31
CA LYS A 21 -4.35 -14.81 -8.35
C LYS A 21 -3.19 -13.99 -7.76
N ASP A 22 -2.72 -12.98 -8.50
CA ASP A 22 -1.56 -12.15 -8.13
C ASP A 22 -1.99 -10.82 -7.49
N ARG A 23 -3.29 -10.51 -7.56
CA ARG A 23 -3.90 -9.26 -7.15
C ARG A 23 -3.53 -8.84 -5.72
N LEU A 24 -3.72 -9.75 -4.77
CA LEU A 24 -3.44 -9.52 -3.35
C LEU A 24 -1.96 -9.21 -3.11
N PHE A 25 -1.07 -9.97 -3.76
CA PHE A 25 0.37 -9.77 -3.64
C PHE A 25 0.78 -8.39 -4.19
N VAL A 26 0.33 -8.03 -5.39
CA VAL A 26 0.67 -6.75 -6.02
C VAL A 26 0.16 -5.56 -5.20
N GLU A 27 -1.08 -5.61 -4.70
CA GLU A 27 -1.60 -4.54 -3.85
C GLU A 27 -0.81 -4.41 -2.53
N THR A 28 -0.47 -5.53 -1.90
CA THR A 28 0.34 -5.55 -0.67
C THR A 28 1.73 -4.98 -0.92
N MET A 29 2.38 -5.38 -2.02
CA MET A 29 3.68 -4.85 -2.43
C MET A 29 3.62 -3.34 -2.63
N CYS A 30 2.60 -2.82 -3.34
CA CYS A 30 2.42 -1.39 -3.52
C CYS A 30 2.26 -0.64 -2.18
N ARG A 31 1.50 -1.19 -1.24
CA ARG A 31 1.36 -0.62 0.12
C ARG A 31 2.70 -0.58 0.86
N MET A 32 3.48 -1.67 0.81
CA MET A 32 4.79 -1.74 1.46
C MET A 32 5.81 -0.78 0.82
N LEU A 33 5.80 -0.64 -0.50
CA LEU A 33 6.63 0.35 -1.19
C LEU A 33 6.23 1.78 -0.84
N HIS A 34 4.94 2.06 -0.70
CA HIS A 34 4.45 3.37 -0.27
C HIS A 34 4.94 3.72 1.15
N LEU A 35 4.81 2.76 2.07
CA LEU A 35 5.31 2.87 3.44
C LEU A 35 6.83 3.09 3.48
N GLY A 36 7.61 2.25 2.79
CA GLY A 36 9.07 2.35 2.77
C GLY A 36 9.61 3.62 2.09
N ASN A 37 8.86 4.20 1.15
CA ASN A 37 9.22 5.45 0.48
C ASN A 37 8.87 6.70 1.29
N TYR A 38 8.04 6.60 2.33
CA TYR A 38 7.59 7.76 3.10
C TYR A 38 8.75 8.61 3.61
N ARG A 39 9.75 7.96 4.22
CA ARG A 39 10.97 8.62 4.72
C ARG A 39 11.79 9.34 3.63
N ASN A 40 11.60 8.98 2.36
CA ASN A 40 12.34 9.55 1.23
C ASN A 40 11.62 10.77 0.62
N ILE A 41 10.41 11.12 1.08
CA ILE A 41 9.65 12.25 0.53
C ILE A 41 10.28 13.59 0.95
N GLY A 42 10.88 13.66 2.14
CA GLY A 42 11.60 14.85 2.61
C GLY A 42 10.70 16.07 2.86
N VAL A 43 9.41 15.84 3.11
CA VAL A 43 8.41 16.88 3.38
C VAL A 43 7.69 16.54 4.69
N ASP A 44 7.66 17.50 5.60
CA ASP A 44 6.99 17.37 6.89
C ASP A 44 5.46 17.48 6.78
N GLY A 45 4.75 16.89 7.74
CA GLY A 45 3.30 17.05 7.87
C GLY A 45 2.45 16.23 6.88
N LEU A 46 3.05 15.28 6.17
CA LEU A 46 2.31 14.38 5.27
C LEU A 46 1.66 13.23 6.04
N THR A 47 0.40 12.93 5.71
CA THR A 47 -0.33 11.76 6.18
C THR A 47 -0.19 10.61 5.18
N LEU A 48 0.03 9.39 5.67
CA LEU A 48 0.01 8.20 4.82
C LEU A 48 -1.41 7.65 4.72
N PHE A 49 -1.85 7.40 3.48
CA PHE A 49 -3.11 6.73 3.22
C PHE A 49 -2.87 5.32 2.69
N PHE A 50 -3.42 4.30 3.36
CA PHE A 50 -3.38 2.92 2.91
C PHE A 50 -4.74 2.51 2.35
N ASN A 51 -4.78 2.22 1.05
CA ASN A 51 -5.98 1.68 0.41
C ASN A 51 -6.16 0.20 0.79
N TYR A 52 -7.36 -0.16 1.24
CA TYR A 52 -7.78 -1.52 1.56
C TYR A 52 -9.03 -1.88 0.76
N ASN A 53 -8.93 -2.93 -0.06
CA ASN A 53 -10.06 -3.48 -0.80
C ASN A 53 -10.53 -4.83 -0.20
N PRO A 54 -11.67 -4.87 0.51
CA PRO A 54 -12.17 -6.10 1.15
C PRO A 54 -12.56 -7.20 0.15
N MET A 55 -12.80 -6.85 -1.12
CA MET A 55 -13.11 -7.82 -2.17
C MET A 55 -11.87 -8.56 -2.68
N ILE A 56 -10.68 -8.01 -2.42
CA ILE A 56 -9.39 -8.60 -2.79
C ILE A 56 -8.70 -9.24 -1.59
N ASN A 57 -8.81 -8.61 -0.41
CA ASN A 57 -8.40 -9.18 0.87
C ASN A 57 -9.64 -9.73 1.60
N ASP A 58 -10.15 -10.85 1.10
CA ASP A 58 -11.41 -11.47 1.52
C ASP A 58 -11.32 -12.21 2.86
N HIS A 59 -10.11 -12.38 3.39
CA HIS A 59 -9.88 -13.05 4.66
C HIS A 59 -9.65 -12.04 5.79
N LEU A 60 -10.68 -11.78 6.60
CA LEU A 60 -10.67 -10.80 7.71
C LEU A 60 -9.44 -10.93 8.63
N GLY A 61 -9.02 -12.17 8.94
CA GLY A 61 -7.84 -12.41 9.76
C GLY A 61 -6.51 -11.99 9.11
N ARG A 62 -6.42 -12.04 7.77
CA ARG A 62 -5.24 -11.62 7.01
C ARG A 62 -5.18 -10.10 6.93
N ALA A 63 -6.31 -9.45 6.70
CA ALA A 63 -6.42 -7.99 6.74
C ALA A 63 -5.97 -7.41 8.08
N LEU A 64 -6.44 -7.98 9.18
CA LEU A 64 -6.05 -7.54 10.52
C LEU A 64 -4.55 -7.80 10.79
N ALA A 65 -4.01 -8.92 10.29
CA ALA A 65 -2.58 -9.21 10.38
C ALA A 65 -1.74 -8.22 9.57
N GLU A 66 -2.17 -7.83 8.36
CA GLU A 66 -1.52 -6.80 7.54
C GLU A 66 -1.52 -5.44 8.25
N ILE A 67 -2.66 -5.00 8.78
CA ILE A 67 -2.75 -3.74 9.55
C ILE A 67 -1.80 -3.78 10.75
N ARG A 68 -1.78 -4.89 11.50
CA ARG A 68 -0.87 -5.04 12.66
C ARG A 68 0.60 -5.08 12.24
N LEU A 69 0.93 -5.71 11.11
CA LEU A 69 2.29 -5.73 10.57
C LEU A 69 2.73 -4.31 10.20
N MET A 70 1.90 -3.58 9.47
CA MET A 70 2.17 -2.19 9.09
C MET A 70 2.33 -1.31 10.34
N ALA A 71 1.46 -1.45 11.34
CA ALA A 71 1.53 -0.73 12.60
C ALA A 71 2.83 -1.01 13.38
N ARG A 72 3.31 -2.26 13.39
CA ARG A 72 4.54 -2.66 14.09
C ARG A 72 5.80 -2.10 13.45
N HIS A 73 5.79 -1.92 12.13
CA HIS A 73 6.94 -1.38 11.40
C HIS A 73 6.92 0.14 11.24
N LEU A 74 5.89 0.85 11.74
CA LEU A 74 5.83 2.32 11.66
C LEU A 74 7.10 2.98 12.21
N GLY A 75 7.59 2.51 13.35
CA GLY A 75 8.84 2.99 13.95
C GLY A 75 10.07 2.79 13.05
N ASP A 76 10.13 1.67 12.31
CA ASP A 76 11.21 1.40 11.34
C ASP A 76 11.20 2.39 10.16
N PHE A 77 10.05 3.03 9.92
CA PHE A 77 9.83 4.01 8.87
C PHE A 77 9.75 5.46 9.40
N GLY A 78 10.00 5.69 10.68
CA GLY A 78 9.93 7.02 11.31
C GLY A 78 8.50 7.59 11.40
N LEU A 79 7.50 6.70 11.46
CA LEU A 79 6.09 7.05 11.54
C LEU A 79 5.58 6.85 12.96
N GLU A 80 4.87 7.85 13.46
CA GLU A 80 4.13 7.74 14.72
C GLU A 80 2.75 7.12 14.47
N PRO A 81 2.22 6.27 15.36
CA PRO A 81 0.88 5.68 15.21
C PRO A 81 -0.25 6.71 15.05
N ALA A 82 -0.07 7.93 15.57
CA ALA A 82 -1.03 9.03 15.43
C ALA A 82 -1.09 9.65 14.02
N MET A 83 -0.21 9.24 13.10
CA MET A 83 -0.17 9.69 11.71
C MET A 83 -0.99 8.80 10.75
N LEU A 84 -1.69 7.80 11.30
CA LEU A 84 -2.62 6.90 10.60
C LEU A 84 -4.07 7.32 10.78
#